data_AF-A0A527YW93-F1
#
_entry.id   AF-A0A527YW93-F1
#
_cell.length_a   1.000
_cell.length_b   1.000
_cell.length_c   1.000
_cell.angle_alpha   90.00
_cell.angle_beta   90.00
_cell.angle_gamma   90.00
#
_symmetry.space_group_name_H-M   'P 1'
#
loop_
_entity.id
_entity.type
_entity.pdbx_description
1 polymer ?
#
loop_
_entity_poly.entity_id
_entity_poly.type
_entity_poly.pdbx_seq_one_letter_code
_entity_poly.pdbx_strand_id
1 'polypeptide(L)' 'GEVVMEGVDVGEDALLPNVSGLQGPFGCLNRARYGISWGAMGAAEDCWHRARQYGLDRKQFGKPLAGTQLFQKKLADM' A
#
# COMPACT_ATOMS: atom_id res chain seq x y z
N GLY A 1 4.69 6.98 -17.01
CA GLY A 1 4.00 7.63 -18.13
C GLY A 1 3.98 9.11 -17.86
N GLU A 2 4.07 9.92 -18.91
CA GLU A 2 4.02 11.39 -18.82
C GLU A 2 2.85 11.88 -19.65
N VAL A 3 2.24 12.98 -19.22
CA VAL A 3 1.20 13.68 -19.98
C VAL A 3 1.70 15.10 -20.24
N VAL A 4 1.98 15.42 -21.50
CA VAL A 4 2.42 16.75 -21.95
C VAL A 4 1.20 17.53 -22.45
N MET A 5 1.04 18.76 -21.95
CA MET A 5 -0.04 19.67 -22.33
C MET A 5 0.59 20.97 -22.84
N GLU A 6 0.78 21.09 -24.16
CA GLU A 6 1.36 22.28 -24.80
C GLU A 6 0.34 22.90 -25.77
N GLY A 7 0.08 24.21 -25.62
CA GLY A 7 -0.86 24.94 -26.48
C GLY A 7 -2.32 24.45 -26.41
N VAL A 8 -2.73 23.84 -25.29
CA VAL A 8 -4.10 23.31 -25.12
C VAL A 8 -5.03 24.40 -24.60
N ASP A 9 -6.06 24.72 -25.37
CA ASP A 9 -7.17 25.59 -24.95
C ASP A 9 -8.23 24.78 -24.20
N VAL A 10 -8.67 25.29 -23.05
CA VAL A 10 -9.68 24.66 -22.19
C VAL A 10 -10.74 25.69 -21.81
N GLY A 11 -12.01 25.38 -22.11
CA GLY A 11 -13.14 26.26 -21.79
C GLY A 11 -13.47 26.34 -20.30
N GLU A 12 -14.16 27.40 -19.87
CA GLU A 12 -14.57 27.58 -18.47
C GLU A 12 -15.54 26.49 -17.98
N ASP A 13 -16.26 25.84 -18.90
CA ASP A 13 -17.16 24.71 -18.63
C ASP A 13 -16.43 23.44 -18.18
N ALA A 14 -15.11 23.34 -18.42
CA ALA A 14 -14.28 22.23 -17.97
C ALA A 14 -13.74 22.40 -16.52
N LEU A 15 -14.04 23.53 -15.87
CA LEU A 15 -13.67 23.74 -14.47
C LEU A 15 -14.40 22.73 -13.58
N LEU A 16 -13.64 22.10 -12.68
CA LEU A 16 -14.23 21.16 -11.73
C LEU A 16 -15.28 21.88 -10.87
N PRO A 17 -16.55 21.42 -10.86
CA PRO A 17 -17.61 22.14 -10.18
C PRO A 17 -17.41 22.14 -8.66
N ASN A 18 -17.82 23.24 -8.01
CA ASN A 18 -17.85 23.41 -6.56
C ASN A 18 -16.47 23.35 -5.86
N VAL A 19 -15.39 23.57 -6.59
CA VAL A 19 -14.02 23.57 -6.06
C VAL A 19 -13.29 24.81 -6.54
N SER A 20 -12.48 25.40 -5.65
CA SER A 20 -11.50 26.42 -6.00
C SER A 20 -10.13 26.07 -5.41
N GLY A 21 -9.08 26.41 -6.14
CA GLY A 21 -7.71 26.20 -5.71
C GLY A 21 -7.36 24.74 -5.36
N LEU A 22 -6.56 24.56 -4.30
CA LEU A 22 -6.00 23.25 -3.91
C LEU A 22 -6.99 22.32 -3.20
N GLN A 23 -8.20 22.79 -2.88
CA GLN A 23 -9.18 21.99 -2.15
C GLN A 23 -9.62 20.74 -2.95
N GLY A 24 -9.78 20.87 -4.28
CA GLY A 24 -10.16 19.75 -5.15
C GLY A 24 -9.11 18.65 -5.17
N PRO A 25 -7.85 18.96 -5.56
CA PRO A 25 -6.76 17.99 -5.57
C PRO A 25 -6.53 17.31 -4.21
N PHE A 26 -6.56 18.07 -3.10
CA PHE A 26 -6.36 17.48 -1.76
C PHE A 26 -7.55 16.63 -1.29
N GLY A 27 -8.77 16.95 -1.71
CA GLY A 27 -9.94 16.09 -1.49
C GLY A 27 -9.81 14.73 -2.17
N CYS A 28 -9.29 14.70 -3.41
CA CYS A 28 -8.95 13.46 -4.12
C CYS A 28 -7.82 12.70 -3.39
N LEU A 29 -6.74 13.41 -3.02
CA LEU A 29 -5.59 12.81 -2.34
C LEU A 29 -5.96 12.17 -1.00
N ASN A 30 -6.83 12.78 -0.20
CA ASN A 30 -7.26 12.20 1.07
C ASN A 30 -7.99 10.86 0.89
N ARG A 31 -8.83 10.73 -0.13
CA ARG A 31 -9.47 9.46 -0.47
C ARG A 31 -8.47 8.44 -0.98
N ALA A 32 -7.53 8.87 -1.83
CA ALA A 32 -6.47 8.02 -2.34
C ALA A 32 -5.61 7.44 -1.21
N ARG A 33 -5.25 8.26 -0.21
CA ARG A 33 -4.51 7.81 1.00
C ARG A 33 -5.23 6.68 1.71
N TYR A 34 -6.55 6.82 1.92
CA TYR A 34 -7.35 5.79 2.56
C TYR A 34 -7.35 4.48 1.74
N GLY A 35 -7.54 4.57 0.43
CA GLY A 35 -7.50 3.40 -0.46
C GLY A 35 -6.13 2.71 -0.48
N ILE A 36 -5.05 3.49 -0.54
CA ILE A 36 -3.68 2.97 -0.53
C ILE A 36 -3.38 2.24 0.77
N SER A 37 -3.80 2.78 1.92
CA SER A 37 -3.65 2.11 3.22
C SER A 37 -4.31 0.73 3.22
N TRP A 38 -5.48 0.59 2.59
CA TRP A 38 -6.17 -0.69 2.52
C TRP A 38 -5.47 -1.70 1.61
N GLY A 39 -4.90 -1.24 0.50
CA GLY A 39 -4.03 -2.07 -0.33
C GLY A 39 -2.77 -2.53 0.43
N ALA A 40 -2.15 -1.64 1.19
CA ALA A 40 -0.98 -1.97 2.02
C ALA A 40 -1.31 -3.01 3.11
N MET A 41 -2.48 -2.89 3.76
CA MET A 41 -2.93 -3.88 4.76
C MET A 41 -3.12 -5.27 4.15
N GLY A 42 -3.76 -5.37 2.98
CA GLY A 42 -3.94 -6.66 2.30
C GLY A 42 -2.60 -7.29 1.89
N ALA A 43 -1.65 -6.49 1.40
CA ALA A 43 -0.31 -6.97 1.08
C ALA A 43 0.45 -7.44 2.34
N ALA A 44 0.30 -6.73 3.47
CA ALA A 44 0.91 -7.10 4.73
C ALA A 44 0.36 -8.43 5.27
N GLU A 45 -0.96 -8.64 5.18
CA GLU A 45 -1.62 -9.88 5.58
C GLU A 45 -1.12 -11.09 4.77
N ASP A 46 -1.04 -10.97 3.44
CA ASP A 46 -0.49 -12.04 2.58
C ASP A 46 0.98 -12.32 2.90
N CYS A 47 1.79 -11.28 3.09
CA CYS A 47 3.20 -11.42 3.51
C CYS A 47 3.32 -12.17 4.83
N TRP A 48 2.49 -11.83 5.83
CA TRP A 48 2.50 -12.47 7.14
C TRP A 48 2.13 -13.95 7.03
N HIS A 49 1.05 -14.29 6.33
CA HIS A 49 0.62 -15.67 6.16
C HIS A 49 1.68 -16.52 5.44
N ARG A 50 2.27 -16.00 4.36
CA ARG A 50 3.33 -16.69 3.62
C ARG A 50 4.58 -16.89 4.47
N ALA A 51 5.02 -15.85 5.18
CA ALA A 51 6.19 -15.92 6.05
C ALA A 51 5.97 -16.95 7.17
N ARG A 52 4.79 -16.93 7.81
CA ARG A 52 4.42 -17.91 8.84
C ARG A 52 4.46 -19.34 8.30
N GLN A 53 3.82 -19.58 7.15
CA GLN A 53 3.77 -20.92 6.56
C GLN A 53 5.18 -21.42 6.22
N TYR A 54 6.00 -20.58 5.59
CA TYR A 54 7.39 -20.90 5.29
C TYR A 54 8.20 -21.23 6.56
N GLY A 55 7.98 -20.50 7.65
CA GLY A 55 8.63 -20.76 8.94
C GLY A 55 8.28 -22.12 9.55
N LEU A 56 7.05 -22.59 9.34
CA LEU A 56 6.59 -23.90 9.79
C LEU A 56 7.16 -25.03 8.93
N ASP A 57 7.22 -24.84 7.62
CA ASP A 57 7.64 -25.87 6.67
C ASP A 57 9.17 -26.00 6.59
N ARG A 58 9.90 -24.88 6.68
CA ARG A 58 11.36 -24.85 6.56
C ARG A 58 12.02 -25.36 7.83
N LYS A 59 12.80 -26.44 7.70
CA LYS A 59 13.63 -26.99 8.79
C LYS A 59 15.06 -26.50 8.71
N GLN A 60 15.63 -26.10 9.85
CA GLN A 60 17.05 -25.81 10.03
C GLN A 60 17.48 -26.19 11.44
N PHE A 61 18.71 -26.66 11.62
CA PHE A 61 19.18 -27.16 12.92
C PHE A 61 18.28 -28.27 13.51
N GLY A 62 17.72 -29.13 12.64
CA GLY A 62 16.90 -30.27 13.05
C GLY A 62 15.46 -29.94 13.47
N LYS A 63 15.00 -28.68 13.38
CA LYS A 63 13.64 -28.26 13.75
C LYS A 63 13.07 -27.20 12.80
N PRO A 64 11.75 -26.93 12.81
CA PRO A 64 11.18 -25.81 12.05
C PRO A 64 11.79 -24.47 12.45
N LEU A 65 11.99 -23.58 11.47
CA LEU A 65 12.49 -22.21 11.71
C LEU A 65 11.60 -21.43 12.67
N ALA A 66 10.28 -21.68 12.64
CA ALA A 66 9.30 -21.11 13.56
C ALA A 66 9.57 -21.44 15.04
N GLY A 67 10.42 -22.44 15.34
CA GLY A 67 10.88 -22.78 16.69
C GLY A 67 12.11 -21.98 17.17
N THR A 68 12.47 -20.89 16.50
CA THR A 68 13.60 -20.01 16.87
C THR A 68 13.10 -18.64 17.32
N GLN A 69 13.69 -18.08 18.38
CA GLN A 69 13.25 -16.82 18.99
C GLN A 69 13.34 -15.63 18.03
N LEU A 70 14.41 -15.56 17.23
CA LEU A 70 14.60 -14.48 16.26
C LEU A 70 13.53 -14.48 15.17
N PHE A 71 13.09 -15.66 14.73
CA PHE A 71 12.02 -15.77 13.75
C PHE A 71 10.66 -15.37 14.34
N GLN A 72 10.37 -15.83 15.56
CA GLN A 72 9.15 -15.45 16.28
C GLN A 72 9.05 -13.94 16.51
N LYS A 73 10.16 -13.30 16.89
CA LYS A 73 10.22 -11.84 17.04
C LYS A 73 9.88 -11.13 15.73
N LYS A 74 10.50 -11.54 14.61
CA LYS A 74 10.20 -10.95 13.29
C LYS A 74 8.72 -11.07 12.93
N LEU A 75 8.08 -12.20 13.21
CA LEU A 75 6.65 -12.38 12.95
C LEU A 75 5.74 -11.58 13.90
N ALA A 76 6.19 -11.31 15.13
CA ALA A 76 5.43 -10.51 16.10
C ALA A 76 5.52 -9.00 15.85
N ASP A 77 6.63 -8.55 15.25
CA ASP A 77 6.88 -7.15 14.89
C ASP A 77 6.30 -6.77 13.50
N MET A 78 5.78 -7.74 12.74
CA MET A 78 5.09 -7.53 11.45
C MET A 78 3.68 -7.02 11.66
#